data_AF-A0A1I4EQV2-F1
#
_entry.id   AF-A0A1I4EQV2-F1
#
_cell.length_a   1.000
_cell.length_b   1.000
_cell.length_c   1.000
_cell.angle_alpha   90.00
_cell.angle_beta   90.00
_cell.angle_gamma   90.00
#
_symmetry.space_group_name_H-M   'P 1'
#
loop_
_entity.id
_entity.type
_entity.pdbx_description
1 polymer ?
#
loop_
_entity_poly.entity_id
_entity_poly.type
_entity_poly.pdbx_seq_one_letter_code
_entity_poly.pdbx_strand_id
1 'polypeptide(L)'
;MKPLHVKRLSMSLSCLLAISMLAACSDGGGGTKTAAPAPAADPKAAPKAAEAEKPLTVKIFAGLYNDAPDMNNVYWTEWQKRTNSKLEMEWVPSGDIDTKMDLVLASGDLPEILSSPNANRPSLINAAKNGAFWDLTPFLGDFKDFPNLKNNLAKDALKYLSVDGKIYALPRSRSRVDLGLKIRKDWLDKLNIPVPTTLDEYAAAIKKIVDSDPDGNGKKDTLGLTGHGVVIDDGNGLFAAGFGAYNPTFNEEGGMIETRLTPQWDDMIAYFRQMYADGGLPKEFSVMKTTQQEELFRTGKNASLVYSIWWDDEWEKENKKTQPDAKILNLLLKGPKGDVALDLQTGVSGGYYISKKVPEARVKELLKYLEKTASQEITDFAYYGIEGVHHKVVDGQKVLTEQGVKEVNVTSKGAGVLAYSKWGKVISAAGTKAFNDAKMKEVEKFDELGKVDPFRGIISASWLNTWPKYESEWKTMEAKAVVGQITMDEYKAYTAKLRNLPEMKKAFKEFNDAYKVFTGNQ
;
A
#
# COMPACT_ATOMS: atom_id res chain seq x y z
N MET A 1 -42.03 3.84 17.02
CA MET A 1 -42.58 2.77 16.15
C MET A 1 -41.98 1.44 16.60
N LYS A 2 -42.80 0.37 16.65
CA LYS A 2 -42.52 -0.95 17.25
C LYS A 2 -41.33 -1.70 16.60
N PRO A 3 -40.62 -2.59 17.32
CA PRO A 3 -39.62 -3.48 16.72
C PRO A 3 -40.26 -4.80 16.25
N LEU A 4 -39.85 -5.28 15.08
CA LEU A 4 -40.26 -6.57 14.51
C LEU A 4 -39.21 -7.65 14.85
N HIS A 5 -39.69 -8.71 15.50
CA HIS A 5 -38.96 -9.96 15.78
C HIS A 5 -38.75 -10.79 14.51
N VAL A 6 -37.57 -11.37 14.33
CA VAL A 6 -37.33 -12.45 13.36
C VAL A 6 -37.16 -13.76 14.13
N LYS A 7 -38.11 -14.69 13.94
CA LYS A 7 -38.07 -16.05 14.47
C LYS A 7 -37.17 -16.94 13.61
N ARG A 8 -36.35 -17.76 14.29
CA ARG A 8 -35.62 -18.91 13.77
C ARG A 8 -36.60 -20.01 13.34
N LEU A 9 -36.33 -20.68 12.23
CA LEU A 9 -36.97 -21.96 11.91
C LEU A 9 -35.88 -22.98 11.52
N SER A 10 -35.71 -23.97 12.39
CA SER A 10 -35.02 -25.23 12.13
C SER A 10 -35.93 -26.14 11.30
N MET A 11 -35.38 -26.90 10.35
CA MET A 11 -36.07 -28.08 9.83
C MET A 11 -35.06 -29.20 9.55
N SER A 12 -35.26 -30.30 10.27
CA SER A 12 -34.57 -31.57 10.13
C SER A 12 -35.28 -32.48 9.11
N LEU A 13 -34.53 -33.48 8.65
CA LEU A 13 -34.93 -34.90 8.54
C LEU A 13 -35.14 -35.50 7.13
N SER A 14 -34.13 -36.29 6.74
CA SER A 14 -34.13 -37.66 6.19
C SER A 14 -34.96 -38.03 4.96
N CYS A 15 -34.30 -38.72 4.01
CA CYS A 15 -34.69 -40.07 3.58
C CYS A 15 -33.53 -40.78 2.84
N LEU A 16 -33.32 -42.06 3.21
CA LEU A 16 -32.43 -43.04 2.57
C LEU A 16 -32.88 -43.36 1.14
N LEU A 17 -31.98 -43.86 0.29
CA LEU A 17 -32.17 -45.13 -0.42
C LEU A 17 -30.85 -45.71 -0.95
N ALA A 18 -30.72 -47.04 -0.89
CA ALA A 18 -29.52 -47.82 -1.15
C ALA A 18 -29.66 -48.69 -2.42
N ILE A 19 -28.52 -48.86 -3.10
CA ILE A 19 -27.97 -50.05 -3.82
C ILE A 19 -28.83 -50.76 -4.88
N SER A 20 -28.27 -50.89 -6.09
CA SER A 20 -28.19 -52.17 -6.81
C SER A 20 -27.12 -52.16 -7.91
N MET A 21 -26.30 -53.21 -7.92
CA MET A 21 -25.33 -53.56 -8.96
C MET A 21 -26.02 -54.27 -10.12
N LEU A 22 -25.43 -54.24 -11.32
CA LEU A 22 -25.32 -55.42 -12.18
C LEU A 22 -24.31 -55.17 -13.31
N ALA A 23 -23.33 -56.07 -13.39
CA ALA A 23 -22.38 -56.23 -14.49
C ALA A 23 -23.01 -57.10 -15.59
N ALA A 24 -22.68 -56.81 -16.85
CA ALA A 24 -22.88 -57.74 -17.98
C ALA A 24 -21.70 -57.60 -18.95
N CYS A 25 -20.98 -58.70 -19.15
CA CYS A 25 -20.01 -58.94 -20.21
C CYS A 25 -20.62 -59.93 -21.22
N SER A 26 -20.23 -59.81 -22.50
CA SER A 26 -20.13 -60.85 -23.56
C SER A 26 -20.33 -60.12 -24.90
N ASP A 27 -19.40 -60.16 -25.86
CA ASP A 27 -19.18 -61.22 -26.86
C ASP A 27 -17.92 -60.79 -27.67
N GLY A 28 -16.97 -61.58 -28.19
CA GLY A 28 -17.02 -62.96 -28.70
C GLY A 28 -16.77 -62.95 -30.22
N GLY A 29 -15.53 -63.20 -30.70
CA GLY A 29 -15.25 -63.31 -32.14
C GLY A 29 -13.76 -63.44 -32.51
N GLY A 30 -13.29 -64.69 -32.63
CA GLY A 30 -11.91 -65.03 -33.03
C GLY A 30 -11.70 -65.27 -34.53
N GLY A 31 -10.45 -65.21 -34.98
CA GLY A 31 -10.02 -65.59 -36.33
C GLY A 31 -8.52 -65.39 -36.57
N THR A 32 -7.74 -66.45 -36.37
CA THR A 32 -6.27 -66.59 -36.52
C THR A 32 -5.75 -66.45 -37.96
N LYS A 33 -4.54 -65.86 -38.11
CA LYS A 33 -3.48 -66.32 -39.06
C LYS A 33 -2.09 -65.85 -38.57
N THR A 34 -1.17 -66.79 -38.46
CA THR A 34 0.21 -66.64 -37.96
C THR A 34 1.20 -66.41 -39.11
N ALA A 35 2.17 -65.51 -38.92
CA ALA A 35 3.44 -65.45 -39.67
C ALA A 35 4.59 -65.11 -38.69
N ALA A 36 5.77 -65.69 -38.92
CA ALA A 36 6.94 -65.78 -38.03
C ALA A 36 7.80 -64.49 -37.95
N PRO A 37 8.80 -64.39 -37.03
CA PRO A 37 9.17 -63.16 -36.33
C PRO A 37 10.31 -62.34 -36.97
N ALA A 38 10.35 -61.05 -36.63
CA ALA A 38 11.49 -60.14 -36.83
C ALA A 38 12.04 -59.72 -35.44
N PRO A 39 13.35 -59.42 -35.33
CA PRO A 39 14.08 -59.44 -34.05
C PRO A 39 13.75 -58.28 -33.12
N ALA A 40 13.88 -58.55 -31.82
CA ALA A 40 13.62 -57.63 -30.72
C ALA A 40 14.47 -56.36 -30.80
N ALA A 41 13.81 -55.21 -30.63
CA ALA A 41 14.43 -53.97 -30.20
C ALA A 41 14.13 -53.77 -28.71
N ASP A 42 15.16 -53.43 -27.94
CA ASP A 42 15.10 -53.16 -26.51
C ASP A 42 13.96 -52.20 -26.14
N PRO A 43 13.20 -52.47 -25.05
CA PRO A 43 12.23 -51.52 -24.54
C PRO A 43 12.97 -50.34 -23.90
N LYS A 44 13.14 -49.29 -24.70
CA LYS A 44 13.49 -47.94 -24.23
C LYS A 44 12.46 -47.54 -23.17
N ALA A 45 12.94 -47.34 -21.95
CA ALA A 45 12.13 -46.93 -20.80
C ALA A 45 11.18 -45.79 -21.17
N ALA A 46 9.88 -46.03 -21.00
CA ALA A 46 8.88 -44.98 -21.07
C ALA A 46 9.20 -43.90 -20.02
N PRO A 47 9.02 -42.60 -20.32
CA PRO A 47 9.24 -41.56 -19.33
C PRO A 47 8.26 -41.80 -18.17
N LYS A 48 8.79 -41.93 -16.95
CA LYS A 48 8.00 -41.92 -15.72
C LYS A 48 7.20 -40.62 -15.73
N ALA A 49 5.88 -40.71 -15.87
CA ALA A 49 5.00 -39.56 -15.67
C ALA A 49 5.36 -38.93 -14.33
N ALA A 50 5.73 -37.65 -14.33
CA ALA A 50 6.00 -36.93 -13.11
C ALA A 50 4.72 -36.97 -12.26
N GLU A 51 4.79 -37.65 -11.11
CA GLU A 51 3.72 -37.58 -10.12
C GLU A 51 3.51 -36.11 -9.78
N ALA A 52 2.27 -35.62 -9.95
CA ALA A 52 1.93 -34.26 -9.59
C ALA A 52 2.25 -34.05 -8.10
N GLU A 53 3.15 -33.09 -7.79
CA GLU A 53 3.50 -32.76 -6.42
C GLU A 53 2.24 -32.39 -5.63
N LYS A 54 2.08 -32.98 -4.44
CA LYS A 54 0.95 -32.68 -3.55
C LYS A 54 0.91 -31.18 -3.22
N PRO A 55 -0.27 -30.55 -3.12
CA PRO A 55 -0.38 -29.13 -2.79
C PRO A 55 0.28 -28.79 -1.45
N LEU A 56 1.06 -27.71 -1.44
CA LEU A 56 1.69 -27.18 -0.24
C LEU A 56 0.63 -26.49 0.63
N THR A 57 0.37 -26.99 1.84
CA THR A 57 -0.45 -26.20 2.80
C THR A 57 0.33 -24.94 3.20
N VAL A 58 -0.28 -23.76 3.25
CA VAL A 58 0.39 -22.50 3.63
C VAL A 58 -0.52 -21.74 4.58
N LYS A 59 -0.02 -21.39 5.78
CA LYS A 59 -0.81 -20.68 6.80
C LYS A 59 -0.36 -19.23 6.92
N ILE A 60 -1.28 -18.29 6.73
CA ILE A 60 -0.95 -16.86 6.69
C ILE A 60 -1.92 -16.08 7.57
N PHE A 61 -1.38 -15.30 8.50
CA PHE A 61 -2.10 -14.24 9.17
C PHE A 61 -2.04 -12.97 8.32
N ALA A 62 -3.19 -12.39 7.99
CA ALA A 62 -3.26 -11.23 7.11
C ALA A 62 -4.46 -10.31 7.41
N GLY A 63 -4.34 -9.06 6.99
CA GLY A 63 -5.40 -8.07 7.16
C GLY A 63 -6.60 -8.27 6.24
N LEU A 64 -7.79 -8.06 6.80
CA LEU A 64 -9.08 -8.07 6.15
C LEU A 64 -9.57 -6.63 5.96
N TYR A 65 -9.69 -6.19 4.71
CA TYR A 65 -10.06 -4.82 4.33
C TYR A 65 -11.42 -4.73 3.65
N ASN A 66 -12.01 -5.88 3.34
CA ASN A 66 -13.33 -6.05 2.74
C ASN A 66 -14.05 -7.18 3.50
N ASP A 67 -15.19 -7.65 2.98
CA ASP A 67 -15.84 -8.83 3.54
C ASP A 67 -14.93 -10.05 3.49
N ALA A 68 -15.05 -10.92 4.50
CA ALA A 68 -14.30 -12.16 4.55
C ALA A 68 -14.62 -13.01 3.30
N PRO A 69 -13.61 -13.42 2.51
CA PRO A 69 -13.86 -14.13 1.29
C PRO A 69 -14.27 -15.58 1.55
N ASP A 70 -15.12 -16.13 0.67
CA ASP A 70 -15.30 -17.58 0.59
C ASP A 70 -14.07 -18.19 -0.10
N MET A 71 -13.25 -18.90 0.68
CA MET A 71 -12.03 -19.55 0.19
C MET A 71 -12.30 -20.69 -0.81
N ASN A 72 -13.56 -21.08 -1.03
CA ASN A 72 -13.97 -22.06 -2.05
C ASN A 72 -14.50 -21.41 -3.33
N ASN A 73 -14.53 -20.07 -3.42
CA ASN A 73 -14.97 -19.40 -4.63
C ASN A 73 -14.01 -19.65 -5.81
N VAL A 74 -14.40 -19.15 -7.00
CA VAL A 74 -13.67 -19.40 -8.23
C VAL A 74 -12.27 -18.79 -8.17
N TYR A 75 -12.12 -17.58 -7.63
CA TYR A 75 -10.82 -16.92 -7.46
C TYR A 75 -9.84 -17.75 -6.61
N TRP A 76 -10.23 -18.14 -5.40
CA TRP A 76 -9.35 -18.83 -4.46
C TRP A 76 -9.06 -20.27 -4.85
N THR A 77 -10.02 -20.94 -5.50
CA THR A 77 -9.79 -22.26 -6.09
C THR A 77 -8.71 -22.19 -7.16
N GLU A 78 -8.78 -21.19 -8.05
CA GLU A 78 -7.79 -21.01 -9.10
C GLU A 78 -6.44 -20.50 -8.54
N TRP A 79 -6.43 -19.63 -7.52
CA TRP A 79 -5.20 -19.23 -6.82
C TRP A 79 -4.44 -20.44 -6.28
N GLN A 80 -5.14 -21.29 -5.52
CA GLN A 80 -4.57 -22.49 -4.90
C GLN A 80 -4.04 -23.47 -5.96
N LYS A 81 -4.79 -23.67 -7.05
CA LYS A 81 -4.33 -24.48 -8.18
C LYS A 81 -3.08 -23.90 -8.84
N ARG A 82 -3.10 -22.61 -9.19
CA ARG A 82 -1.96 -21.94 -9.85
C ARG A 82 -0.73 -21.98 -8.98
N THR A 83 -0.87 -21.76 -7.67
CA THR A 83 0.26 -21.80 -6.73
C THR A 83 0.65 -23.21 -6.29
N ASN A 84 -0.12 -24.24 -6.65
CA ASN A 84 -0.03 -25.60 -6.09
C ASN A 84 -0.02 -25.60 -4.56
N SER A 85 -0.96 -24.88 -3.96
CA SER A 85 -1.07 -24.70 -2.51
C SER A 85 -2.46 -25.00 -1.97
N LYS A 86 -2.55 -25.16 -0.66
CA LYS A 86 -3.79 -25.11 0.12
C LYS A 86 -3.63 -23.99 1.15
N LEU A 87 -4.42 -22.93 1.03
CA LEU A 87 -4.29 -21.76 1.90
C LEU A 87 -5.15 -21.92 3.16
N GLU A 88 -4.54 -21.65 4.31
CA GLU A 88 -5.21 -21.49 5.59
C GLU A 88 -4.98 -20.05 6.07
N MET A 89 -5.93 -19.17 5.73
CA MET A 89 -5.84 -17.74 6.01
C MET A 89 -6.49 -17.40 7.35
N GLU A 90 -5.74 -16.75 8.24
CA GLU A 90 -6.29 -16.06 9.40
C GLU A 90 -6.48 -14.58 9.05
N TRP A 91 -7.71 -14.25 8.65
CA TRP A 91 -8.11 -12.89 8.30
C TRP A 91 -8.42 -12.07 9.56
N VAL A 92 -7.72 -10.95 9.73
CA VAL A 92 -7.95 -10.03 10.85
C VAL A 92 -8.49 -8.70 10.35
N PRO A 93 -9.69 -8.27 10.81
CA PRO A 93 -10.23 -6.96 10.46
C PRO A 93 -9.20 -5.84 10.60
N SER A 94 -9.11 -4.97 9.60
CA SER A 94 -8.12 -3.90 9.56
C SER A 94 -8.13 -2.99 10.80
N GLY A 95 -9.29 -2.78 11.42
CA GLY A 95 -9.43 -2.02 12.68
C GLY A 95 -8.79 -2.70 13.90
N ASP A 96 -8.60 -4.02 13.86
CA ASP A 96 -8.08 -4.82 14.97
C ASP A 96 -6.65 -5.35 14.73
N ILE A 97 -6.13 -5.21 13.50
CA ILE A 97 -4.91 -5.90 13.07
C ILE A 97 -3.69 -5.51 13.91
N ASP A 98 -3.57 -4.22 14.26
CA ASP A 98 -2.45 -3.74 15.07
C ASP A 98 -2.46 -4.32 16.48
N THR A 99 -3.63 -4.33 17.13
CA THR A 99 -3.82 -4.89 18.47
C THR A 99 -3.56 -6.39 18.48
N LYS A 100 -4.10 -7.13 17.51
CA LYS A 100 -3.87 -8.59 17.43
C LYS A 100 -2.41 -8.91 17.12
N MET A 101 -1.77 -8.13 16.24
CA MET A 101 -0.36 -8.32 15.91
C MET A 101 0.53 -8.09 17.14
N ASP A 102 0.27 -7.07 17.96
CA ASP A 102 0.98 -6.89 19.22
C ASP A 102 0.82 -8.07 20.17
N LEU A 103 -0.40 -8.61 20.27
CA LEU A 103 -0.68 -9.74 21.14
C LEU A 103 0.12 -10.98 20.72
N VAL A 104 0.14 -11.33 19.43
CA VAL A 104 0.90 -12.50 18.94
C VAL A 104 2.41 -12.29 19.00
N LEU A 105 2.89 -11.05 18.80
CA LEU A 105 4.30 -10.71 18.97
C LEU A 105 4.74 -10.81 20.44
N ALA A 106 3.91 -10.35 21.38
CA ALA A 106 4.21 -10.37 22.80
C ALA A 106 4.10 -11.78 23.41
N SER A 107 3.13 -12.59 22.95
CA SER A 107 2.95 -13.97 23.45
C SER A 107 3.97 -14.95 22.86
N GLY A 108 4.55 -14.63 21.70
CA GLY A 108 5.40 -15.54 20.94
C GLY A 108 4.63 -16.63 20.18
N ASP A 109 3.30 -16.68 20.28
CA ASP A 109 2.47 -17.60 19.51
C ASP A 109 2.24 -17.07 18.08
N LEU A 110 3.34 -16.96 17.34
CA LEU A 110 3.35 -16.39 16.01
C LEU A 110 2.79 -17.36 14.98
N PRO A 111 1.97 -16.93 14.00
CA PRO A 111 1.57 -17.78 12.87
C PRO A 111 2.78 -18.26 12.05
N GLU A 112 2.61 -19.24 11.13
CA GLU A 112 3.71 -19.67 10.25
C GLU A 112 4.24 -18.50 9.42
N ILE A 113 3.33 -17.79 8.74
CA ILE A 113 3.60 -16.52 8.05
C ILE A 113 2.75 -15.43 8.70
N LEU A 114 3.41 -14.37 9.16
CA LEU A 114 2.78 -13.12 9.62
C LEU A 114 2.88 -12.08 8.49
N SER A 115 1.75 -11.66 7.93
CA SER A 115 1.69 -10.51 7.03
C SER A 115 1.44 -9.24 7.84
N SER A 116 2.46 -8.41 7.98
CA SER A 116 2.33 -7.08 8.58
C SER A 116 2.04 -6.04 7.49
N PRO A 117 1.08 -5.10 7.67
CA PRO A 117 0.87 -3.97 6.77
C PRO A 117 1.89 -2.83 6.99
N ASN A 118 2.73 -2.92 8.03
CA ASN A 118 3.71 -1.90 8.40
C ASN A 118 5.02 -2.56 8.89
N ALA A 119 6.10 -2.37 8.12
CA ALA A 119 7.42 -2.93 8.47
C ALA A 119 8.14 -2.15 9.57
N ASN A 120 7.77 -0.88 9.79
CA ASN A 120 8.44 0.01 10.73
C ASN A 120 7.83 -0.04 12.14
N ARG A 121 6.98 -1.02 12.41
CA ARG A 121 6.31 -1.18 13.70
C ARG A 121 7.33 -1.53 14.80
N PRO A 122 7.37 -0.81 15.94
CA PRO A 122 8.35 -1.05 17.00
C PRO A 122 8.34 -2.48 17.55
N SER A 123 7.17 -3.03 17.84
CA SER A 123 7.06 -4.40 18.36
C SER A 123 7.51 -5.45 17.35
N LEU A 124 7.28 -5.22 16.06
CA LEU A 124 7.72 -6.11 14.98
C LEU A 124 9.25 -6.09 14.81
N ILE A 125 9.85 -4.89 14.79
CA ILE A 125 11.31 -4.71 14.73
C ILE A 125 11.97 -5.37 15.94
N ASN A 126 11.45 -5.14 17.15
CA ASN A 126 11.99 -5.74 18.37
C ASN A 126 11.86 -7.27 18.35
N ALA A 127 10.73 -7.80 17.88
CA ALA A 127 10.57 -9.25 17.73
C ALA A 127 11.57 -9.85 16.73
N ALA A 128 11.83 -9.18 15.59
CA ALA A 128 12.86 -9.60 14.64
C ALA A 128 14.25 -9.62 15.29
N LYS A 129 14.64 -8.55 16.00
CA LYS A 129 15.92 -8.48 16.74
C LYS A 129 16.05 -9.56 17.82
N ASN A 130 14.93 -9.92 18.47
CA ASN A 130 14.88 -10.95 19.50
C ASN A 130 14.75 -12.37 18.92
N GLY A 131 14.84 -12.55 17.60
CA GLY A 131 14.87 -13.86 16.96
C GLY A 131 13.51 -14.53 16.79
N ALA A 132 12.41 -13.77 16.85
CA ALA A 132 11.06 -14.32 16.67
C ALA A 132 10.79 -14.73 15.21
N PHE A 133 11.56 -14.21 14.26
CA PHE A 133 11.46 -14.51 12.83
C PHE A 133 12.78 -15.07 12.28
N TRP A 134 12.70 -15.81 11.18
CA TRP A 134 13.89 -16.26 10.45
C TRP A 134 14.61 -15.09 9.77
N ASP A 135 15.94 -15.06 9.91
CA ASP A 135 16.81 -14.33 9.00
C ASP A 135 16.78 -15.04 7.64
N LEU A 136 16.17 -14.40 6.65
CA LEU A 136 15.98 -14.94 5.30
C LEU A 136 17.23 -14.76 4.42
N THR A 137 18.18 -13.91 4.83
CA THR A 137 19.40 -13.63 4.08
C THR A 137 20.14 -14.89 3.61
N PRO A 138 20.45 -15.89 4.48
CA PRO A 138 21.13 -17.12 4.04
C PRO A 138 20.28 -18.01 3.14
N PHE A 139 18.94 -17.94 3.25
CA PHE A 139 18.06 -18.69 2.36
C PHE A 139 18.02 -18.07 0.97
N LEU A 140 17.91 -16.75 0.89
CA LEU A 140 17.81 -16.01 -0.37
C LEU A 140 19.14 -16.05 -1.15
N GLY A 141 20.28 -15.98 -0.47
CA GLY A 141 21.60 -16.06 -1.10
C GLY A 141 21.77 -15.03 -2.23
N ASP A 142 22.15 -15.52 -3.41
CA ASP A 142 22.26 -14.74 -4.66
C ASP A 142 20.98 -14.74 -5.52
N PHE A 143 19.89 -15.24 -4.93
CA PHE A 143 18.58 -15.48 -5.55
C PHE A 143 18.58 -16.50 -6.69
N LYS A 144 19.58 -17.40 -6.77
CA LYS A 144 19.62 -18.45 -7.79
C LYS A 144 18.35 -19.31 -7.81
N ASP A 145 17.80 -19.62 -6.64
CA ASP A 145 16.57 -20.40 -6.49
C ASP A 145 15.30 -19.53 -6.50
N PHE A 146 15.46 -18.21 -6.60
CA PHE A 146 14.39 -17.21 -6.43
C PHE A 146 14.39 -16.12 -7.53
N PRO A 147 14.31 -16.49 -8.81
CA PRO A 147 14.42 -15.54 -9.92
C PRO A 147 13.29 -14.48 -9.97
N ASN A 148 12.07 -14.80 -9.52
CA ASN A 148 10.99 -13.83 -9.48
C ASN A 148 11.20 -12.80 -8.37
N LEU A 149 11.63 -13.23 -7.18
CA LEU A 149 12.04 -12.30 -6.11
C LEU A 149 13.24 -11.44 -6.53
N LYS A 150 14.14 -11.96 -7.35
CA LYS A 150 15.24 -11.17 -7.90
C LYS A 150 14.78 -10.08 -8.86
N ASN A 151 13.90 -10.44 -9.80
CA ASN A 151 13.66 -9.63 -11.00
C ASN A 151 12.40 -8.76 -10.91
N ASN A 152 11.45 -9.11 -10.04
CA ASN A 152 10.13 -8.51 -10.08
C ASN A 152 9.82 -7.64 -8.85
N LEU A 153 10.72 -7.50 -7.87
CA LEU A 153 10.50 -6.63 -6.72
C LEU A 153 10.77 -5.16 -7.05
N ALA A 154 10.23 -4.26 -6.22
CA ALA A 154 10.55 -2.84 -6.33
C ALA A 154 12.04 -2.64 -6.01
N LYS A 155 12.64 -1.60 -6.61
CA LYS A 155 14.02 -1.23 -6.30
C LYS A 155 14.19 -1.04 -4.80
N ASP A 156 15.24 -1.64 -4.24
CA ASP A 156 15.58 -1.59 -2.81
C ASP A 156 14.50 -2.16 -1.86
N ALA A 157 13.46 -2.88 -2.35
CA ALA A 157 12.36 -3.36 -1.51
C ALA A 157 12.83 -4.16 -0.28
N LEU A 158 13.78 -5.08 -0.47
CA LEU A 158 14.32 -5.90 0.62
C LEU A 158 15.17 -5.10 1.60
N LYS A 159 15.77 -4.00 1.14
CA LYS A 159 16.54 -3.08 1.98
C LYS A 159 15.64 -2.38 3.00
N TYR A 160 14.45 -1.96 2.59
CA TYR A 160 13.42 -1.40 3.48
C TYR A 160 12.79 -2.41 4.43
N LEU A 161 13.08 -3.70 4.25
CA LEU A 161 12.66 -4.80 5.15
C LEU A 161 13.83 -5.39 5.92
N SER A 162 15.00 -4.75 5.84
CA SER A 162 16.18 -5.17 6.57
C SER A 162 16.21 -4.57 7.97
N VAL A 163 16.65 -5.36 8.94
CA VAL A 163 16.92 -4.91 10.30
C VAL A 163 18.36 -5.31 10.61
N ASP A 164 19.20 -4.33 10.95
CA ASP A 164 20.63 -4.53 11.22
C ASP A 164 21.35 -5.28 10.08
N GLY A 165 21.01 -4.95 8.82
CA GLY A 165 21.61 -5.53 7.62
C GLY A 165 21.08 -6.91 7.20
N LYS A 166 20.11 -7.48 7.93
CA LYS A 166 19.51 -8.80 7.67
C LYS A 166 18.08 -8.68 7.17
N ILE A 167 17.70 -9.51 6.20
CA ILE A 167 16.35 -9.53 5.63
C ILE A 167 15.46 -10.45 6.48
N TYR A 168 14.41 -9.90 7.10
CA TYR A 168 13.48 -10.69 7.94
C TYR A 168 12.11 -10.92 7.29
N ALA A 169 11.84 -10.27 6.15
CA ALA A 169 10.58 -10.40 5.45
C ALA A 169 10.73 -10.26 3.94
N LEU A 170 9.77 -10.85 3.22
CA LEU A 170 9.53 -10.55 1.81
C LEU A 170 8.45 -9.47 1.67
N PRO A 171 8.49 -8.62 0.63
CA PRO A 171 7.68 -7.41 0.59
C PRO A 171 6.21 -7.68 0.33
N ARG A 172 5.35 -7.00 1.09
CA ARG A 172 4.01 -6.72 0.61
C ARG A 172 4.13 -5.58 -0.40
N SER A 173 4.08 -5.93 -1.67
CA SER A 173 4.33 -5.01 -2.77
C SER A 173 3.35 -3.84 -2.78
N ARG A 174 3.87 -2.65 -3.10
CA ARG A 174 3.06 -1.46 -3.37
C ARG A 174 3.67 -0.69 -4.55
N SER A 175 2.86 0.04 -5.28
CA SER A 175 3.36 1.07 -6.21
C SER A 175 4.16 2.12 -5.45
N ARG A 176 5.22 2.66 -6.08
CA ARG A 176 5.97 3.81 -5.54
C ARG A 176 5.20 5.11 -5.74
N VAL A 177 4.57 5.27 -6.90
CA VAL A 177 3.67 6.38 -7.20
C VAL A 177 2.28 6.02 -6.68
N ASP A 178 1.77 6.80 -5.73
CA ASP A 178 0.47 6.53 -5.08
C ASP A 178 -0.28 7.84 -4.83
N LEU A 179 0.26 8.70 -3.96
CA LEU A 179 -0.36 9.97 -3.62
C LEU A 179 -0.05 11.03 -4.67
N GLY A 180 -1.05 11.86 -4.97
CA GLY A 180 -0.89 13.05 -5.80
C GLY A 180 -1.61 14.24 -5.19
N LEU A 181 -1.01 15.43 -5.36
CA LEU A 181 -1.65 16.70 -5.02
C LEU A 181 -2.66 17.05 -6.12
N LYS A 182 -3.94 16.74 -5.87
CA LYS A 182 -5.02 16.93 -6.84
C LYS A 182 -5.45 18.38 -6.86
N ILE A 183 -5.76 18.92 -8.03
CA ILE A 183 -6.46 20.20 -8.19
C ILE A 183 -7.56 20.07 -9.25
N ARG A 184 -8.66 20.81 -9.06
CA ARG A 184 -9.72 20.98 -10.06
C ARG A 184 -9.21 21.81 -11.24
N LYS A 185 -8.77 21.14 -12.30
CA LYS A 185 -8.23 21.79 -13.51
C LYS A 185 -9.29 22.62 -14.22
N ASP A 186 -10.53 22.15 -14.25
CA ASP A 186 -11.64 22.87 -14.85
C ASP A 186 -11.92 24.22 -14.15
N TRP A 187 -11.67 24.31 -12.85
CA TRP A 187 -11.76 25.57 -12.10
C TRP A 187 -10.59 26.51 -12.41
N LEU A 188 -9.38 25.98 -12.61
CA LEU A 188 -8.24 26.78 -13.10
C LEU A 188 -8.56 27.37 -14.47
N ASP A 189 -9.06 26.54 -15.40
CA ASP A 189 -9.40 26.95 -16.76
C ASP A 189 -10.51 28.03 -16.75
N LYS A 190 -11.60 27.81 -15.99
CA LYS A 190 -12.72 28.75 -15.85
C LYS A 190 -12.29 30.13 -15.32
N LEU A 191 -11.32 30.17 -14.41
CA LEU A 191 -10.83 31.40 -13.78
C LEU A 191 -9.59 31.99 -14.48
N ASN A 192 -9.18 31.41 -15.61
CA ASN A 192 -7.94 31.75 -16.33
C ASN A 192 -6.72 31.77 -15.41
N ILE A 193 -6.59 30.77 -14.55
CA ILE A 193 -5.45 30.56 -13.66
C ILE A 193 -4.50 29.58 -14.34
N PRO A 194 -3.23 29.94 -14.58
CA PRO A 194 -2.25 28.99 -15.08
C PRO A 194 -2.10 27.79 -14.14
N VAL A 195 -1.77 26.61 -14.68
CA VAL A 195 -1.44 25.44 -13.85
C VAL A 195 -0.22 25.77 -13.00
N PRO A 196 -0.31 25.69 -11.65
CA PRO A 196 0.80 26.07 -10.78
C PRO A 196 1.96 25.08 -10.93
N THR A 197 3.18 25.62 -10.84
CA THR A 197 4.44 24.87 -10.91
C THR A 197 5.28 25.03 -9.64
N THR A 198 4.91 25.97 -8.76
CA THR A 198 5.52 26.20 -7.45
C THR A 198 4.49 26.14 -6.32
N LEU A 199 4.95 25.93 -5.08
CA LEU A 199 4.08 25.96 -3.90
C LEU A 199 3.44 27.35 -3.68
N ASP A 200 4.13 28.43 -4.03
CA ASP A 200 3.60 29.80 -3.91
C ASP A 200 2.50 30.08 -4.95
N GLU A 201 2.73 29.69 -6.22
CA GLU A 201 1.70 29.75 -7.27
C GLU A 201 0.48 28.91 -6.90
N TYR A 202 0.70 27.73 -6.31
CA TYR A 202 -0.37 26.86 -5.84
C TYR A 202 -1.19 27.52 -4.73
N ALA A 203 -0.56 28.10 -3.70
CA ALA A 203 -1.28 28.82 -2.64
C ALA A 203 -2.11 29.98 -3.20
N ALA A 204 -1.54 30.77 -4.12
CA ALA A 204 -2.22 31.87 -4.78
C ALA A 204 -3.41 31.38 -5.65
N ALA A 205 -3.24 30.26 -6.37
CA ALA A 205 -4.30 29.64 -7.15
C ALA A 205 -5.45 29.17 -6.24
N ILE A 206 -5.16 28.46 -5.15
CA ILE A 206 -6.17 28.00 -4.19
C ILE A 206 -6.93 29.18 -3.60
N LYS A 207 -6.23 30.25 -3.18
CA LYS A 207 -6.88 31.46 -2.69
C LYS A 207 -7.87 32.02 -3.71
N LYS A 208 -7.42 32.22 -4.95
CA LYS A 208 -8.26 32.78 -6.01
C LYS A 208 -9.48 31.90 -6.29
N ILE A 209 -9.32 30.58 -6.30
CA ILE A 209 -10.43 29.64 -6.47
C ILE A 209 -11.47 29.80 -5.36
N VAL A 210 -11.04 29.81 -4.09
CA VAL A 210 -11.94 29.95 -2.92
C VAL A 210 -12.72 31.26 -2.96
N ASP A 211 -12.11 32.34 -3.43
CA ASP A 211 -12.74 33.66 -3.47
C ASP A 211 -13.68 33.88 -4.69
N SER A 212 -13.75 32.94 -5.65
CA SER A 212 -14.36 33.16 -6.97
C SER A 212 -15.58 32.31 -7.34
N ASP A 213 -16.17 31.53 -6.40
CA ASP A 213 -17.38 30.70 -6.62
C ASP A 213 -17.34 29.88 -7.94
N PRO A 214 -16.31 29.04 -8.16
CA PRO A 214 -16.14 28.30 -9.40
C PRO A 214 -17.24 27.25 -9.63
N ASP A 215 -17.90 26.76 -8.58
CA ASP A 215 -19.02 25.82 -8.70
C ASP A 215 -20.34 26.52 -9.09
N GLY A 216 -20.39 27.86 -9.00
CA GLY A 216 -21.45 28.71 -9.54
C GLY A 216 -22.76 28.64 -8.76
N ASN A 217 -22.71 28.25 -7.49
CA ASN A 217 -23.90 28.07 -6.67
C ASN A 217 -24.38 29.36 -5.96
N GLY A 218 -23.62 30.46 -6.08
CA GLY A 218 -23.93 31.76 -5.50
C GLY A 218 -23.62 31.87 -4.00
N LYS A 219 -22.93 30.89 -3.41
CA LYS A 219 -22.55 30.85 -1.99
C LYS A 219 -21.03 30.81 -1.86
N LYS A 220 -20.52 31.43 -0.80
CA LYS A 220 -19.11 31.35 -0.43
C LYS A 220 -18.83 30.06 0.36
N ASP A 221 -19.02 28.90 -0.28
CA ASP A 221 -18.84 27.56 0.31
C ASP A 221 -17.78 26.71 -0.41
N THR A 222 -17.04 27.30 -1.36
CA THR A 222 -15.91 26.63 -2.03
C THR A 222 -14.76 26.43 -1.05
N LEU A 223 -14.32 25.18 -0.89
CA LEU A 223 -13.18 24.84 -0.05
C LEU A 223 -11.88 24.78 -0.88
N GLY A 224 -10.78 25.20 -0.26
CA GLY A 224 -9.47 25.29 -0.91
C GLY A 224 -8.72 23.96 -0.91
N LEU A 225 -7.68 23.85 -0.08
CA LEU A 225 -7.01 22.59 0.19
C LEU A 225 -7.59 21.97 1.47
N THR A 226 -8.28 20.84 1.33
CA THR A 226 -8.70 20.05 2.49
C THR A 226 -7.64 19.00 2.84
N GLY A 227 -7.50 18.73 4.12
CA GLY A 227 -6.75 17.61 4.67
C GLY A 227 -7.45 17.05 5.90
N HIS A 228 -6.97 15.92 6.40
CA HIS A 228 -7.27 15.45 7.75
C HIS A 228 -6.03 15.61 8.63
N GLY A 229 -6.19 15.51 9.95
CA GLY A 229 -5.08 15.68 10.88
C GLY A 229 -4.51 17.10 10.89
N VAL A 230 -3.38 17.30 11.57
CA VAL A 230 -2.96 18.64 11.96
C VAL A 230 -2.39 19.46 10.80
N VAL A 231 -1.69 18.82 9.87
CA VAL A 231 -1.09 19.49 8.70
C VAL A 231 -1.31 18.63 7.46
N ILE A 232 -2.58 18.23 7.23
CA ILE A 232 -2.95 17.40 6.07
C ILE A 232 -2.16 16.09 6.11
N ASP A 233 -2.50 15.17 7.00
CA ASP A 233 -1.71 13.97 7.31
C ASP A 233 -1.37 13.12 6.06
N ASP A 234 -2.26 13.04 5.06
CA ASP A 234 -1.97 12.38 3.77
C ASP A 234 -0.99 13.18 2.88
N GLY A 235 -0.90 14.49 3.08
CA GLY A 235 -0.08 15.42 2.30
C GLY A 235 1.21 15.85 2.97
N ASN A 236 1.37 15.65 4.27
CA ASN A 236 2.50 16.19 5.05
C ASN A 236 3.86 15.81 4.44
N GLY A 237 4.06 14.57 4.00
CA GLY A 237 5.28 14.10 3.36
C GLY A 237 5.54 14.76 2.00
N LEU A 238 4.48 14.99 1.21
CA LEU A 238 4.59 15.65 -0.08
C LEU A 238 5.07 17.09 0.08
N PHE A 239 4.49 17.83 1.03
CA PHE A 239 4.90 19.21 1.31
C PHE A 239 6.27 19.25 1.98
N ALA A 240 6.55 18.34 2.94
CA ALA A 240 7.85 18.23 3.59
C ALA A 240 8.97 17.97 2.56
N ALA A 241 8.73 17.11 1.57
CA ALA A 241 9.65 16.92 0.45
C ALA A 241 9.89 18.24 -0.32
N GLY A 242 8.84 19.00 -0.62
CA GLY A 242 8.94 20.30 -1.32
C GLY A 242 9.68 21.38 -0.54
N PHE A 243 9.59 21.38 0.79
CA PHE A 243 10.39 22.27 1.65
C PHE A 243 11.83 21.76 1.88
N GLY A 244 12.17 20.60 1.32
CA GLY A 244 13.50 19.99 1.43
C GLY A 244 13.75 19.26 2.74
N ALA A 245 12.71 18.94 3.52
CA ALA A 245 12.82 18.26 4.81
C ALA A 245 13.26 16.79 4.67
N TYR A 246 13.09 16.19 3.48
CA TYR A 246 13.62 14.85 3.16
C TYR A 246 15.14 14.86 2.90
N ASN A 247 15.76 16.03 2.73
CA ASN A 247 17.21 16.12 2.64
C ASN A 247 17.79 15.98 4.07
N PRO A 248 18.71 15.03 4.33
CA PRO A 248 19.27 14.82 5.66
C PRO A 248 19.84 16.12 6.26
N THR A 249 19.33 16.48 7.44
CA THR A 249 19.79 17.63 8.20
C THR A 249 20.44 17.14 9.48
N PHE A 250 21.63 17.66 9.81
CA PHE A 250 22.40 17.22 10.97
C PHE A 250 22.49 18.35 12.01
N ASN A 251 22.45 17.98 13.28
CA ASN A 251 22.77 18.90 14.37
C ASN A 251 24.31 19.05 14.52
N GLU A 252 24.74 19.97 15.37
CA GLU A 252 26.17 20.25 15.63
C GLU A 252 26.95 19.03 16.15
N GLU A 253 26.27 18.07 16.77
CA GLU A 253 26.87 16.83 17.29
C GLU A 253 26.91 15.69 16.25
N GLY A 254 26.58 15.99 14.98
CA GLY A 254 26.54 15.02 13.90
C GLY A 254 25.35 14.04 13.95
N GLY A 255 24.34 14.31 14.77
CA GLY A 255 23.09 13.54 14.79
C GLY A 255 22.15 13.98 13.66
N MET A 256 21.56 13.03 12.94
CA MET A 256 20.57 13.29 11.89
C MET A 256 19.23 13.65 12.53
N ILE A 257 18.78 14.89 12.33
CA ILE A 257 17.52 15.41 12.86
C ILE A 257 16.37 14.77 12.10
N GLU A 258 15.38 14.28 12.84
CA GLU A 258 14.17 13.70 12.25
C GLU A 258 13.36 14.75 11.48
N THR A 259 12.82 14.36 10.31
CA THR A 259 12.11 15.23 9.35
C THR A 259 11.18 16.25 10.01
N ARG A 260 10.36 15.82 10.98
CA ARG A 260 9.35 16.63 11.70
C ARG A 260 9.92 17.67 12.65
N LEU A 261 11.20 17.56 12.99
CA LEU A 261 11.90 18.48 13.87
C LEU A 261 12.93 19.34 13.12
N THR A 262 12.99 19.24 11.79
CA THR A 262 13.90 20.04 10.97
C THR A 262 13.45 21.51 10.85
N PRO A 263 14.37 22.47 10.65
CA PRO A 263 13.99 23.85 10.29
C PRO A 263 13.14 23.96 9.02
N GLN A 264 13.34 23.06 8.06
CA GLN A 264 12.56 22.98 6.82
C GLN A 264 11.10 22.65 7.09
N TRP A 265 10.83 21.82 8.10
CA TRP A 265 9.48 21.57 8.59
C TRP A 265 8.89 22.83 9.23
N ASP A 266 9.66 23.58 10.03
CA ASP A 266 9.20 24.85 10.58
C ASP A 266 8.79 25.85 9.47
N ASP A 267 9.52 25.89 8.35
CA ASP A 267 9.21 26.72 7.19
C ASP A 267 7.92 26.24 6.48
N MET A 268 7.69 24.92 6.41
CA MET A 268 6.43 24.35 5.91
C MET A 268 5.23 24.77 6.78
N ILE A 269 5.39 24.79 8.11
CA ILE A 269 4.32 25.27 9.02
C ILE A 269 4.03 26.76 8.80
N ALA A 270 5.06 27.57 8.55
CA ALA A 270 4.87 28.99 8.21
C ALA A 270 4.06 29.16 6.91
N TYR A 271 4.32 28.31 5.90
CA TYR A 271 3.54 28.30 4.66
C TYR A 271 2.07 27.95 4.90
N PHE A 272 1.79 26.90 5.66
CA PHE A 272 0.40 26.54 6.00
C PHE A 272 -0.30 27.59 6.85
N ARG A 273 0.42 28.25 7.76
CA ARG A 273 -0.09 29.40 8.51
C ARG A 273 -0.57 30.51 7.56
N GLN A 274 0.26 30.87 6.58
CA GLN A 274 -0.11 31.89 5.61
C GLN A 274 -1.32 31.44 4.77
N MET A 275 -1.30 30.21 4.28
CA MET A 275 -2.41 29.63 3.52
C MET A 275 -3.72 29.60 4.32
N TYR A 276 -3.67 29.30 5.61
CA TYR A 276 -4.83 29.38 6.52
C TYR A 276 -5.33 30.82 6.66
N ALA A 277 -4.44 31.77 6.95
CA ALA A 277 -4.79 33.18 7.09
C ALA A 277 -5.42 33.77 5.81
N ASP A 278 -4.99 33.28 4.65
CA ASP A 278 -5.50 33.68 3.33
C ASP A 278 -6.82 33.02 2.94
N GLY A 279 -7.33 32.08 3.75
CA GLY A 279 -8.56 31.33 3.53
C GLY A 279 -8.40 30.10 2.62
N GLY A 280 -7.16 29.73 2.28
CA GLY A 280 -6.87 28.57 1.42
C GLY A 280 -7.09 27.23 2.12
N LEU A 281 -7.16 27.20 3.45
CA LEU A 281 -7.55 26.04 4.25
C LEU A 281 -8.93 26.25 4.90
N PRO A 282 -9.80 25.23 4.95
CA PRO A 282 -11.03 25.28 5.74
C PRO A 282 -10.73 25.56 7.22
N LYS A 283 -11.65 26.23 7.94
CA LYS A 283 -11.42 26.58 9.36
C LYS A 283 -11.24 25.35 10.25
N GLU A 284 -11.94 24.29 9.90
CA GLU A 284 -12.01 23.00 10.59
C GLU A 284 -11.03 21.94 10.04
N PHE A 285 -10.07 22.32 9.20
CA PHE A 285 -9.14 21.38 8.55
C PHE A 285 -8.48 20.40 9.54
N SER A 286 -8.10 20.87 10.72
CA SER A 286 -7.38 20.07 11.73
C SER A 286 -8.21 18.98 12.42
N VAL A 287 -9.53 19.05 12.32
CA VAL A 287 -10.47 18.08 12.93
C VAL A 287 -11.30 17.32 11.89
N MET A 288 -11.06 17.58 10.60
CA MET A 288 -11.71 16.89 9.51
C MET A 288 -11.29 15.41 9.48
N LYS A 289 -12.24 14.52 9.22
CA LYS A 289 -11.98 13.08 9.06
C LYS A 289 -11.57 12.75 7.63
N THR A 290 -10.79 11.69 7.44
CA THR A 290 -10.40 11.19 6.11
C THR A 290 -11.61 10.95 5.21
N THR A 291 -12.66 10.29 5.70
CA THR A 291 -13.89 10.06 4.92
C THR A 291 -14.65 11.35 4.57
N GLN A 292 -14.50 12.40 5.38
CA GLN A 292 -15.15 13.68 5.15
C GLN A 292 -14.46 14.46 4.03
N GLN A 293 -13.12 14.54 4.03
CA GLN A 293 -12.37 15.19 2.94
C GLN A 293 -12.57 14.47 1.60
N GLU A 294 -12.63 13.13 1.62
CA GLU A 294 -12.89 12.31 0.45
C GLU A 294 -14.26 12.68 -0.15
N GLU A 295 -15.29 12.74 0.68
CA GLU A 295 -16.64 13.09 0.23
C GLU A 295 -16.71 14.51 -0.33
N LEU A 296 -16.08 15.48 0.32
CA LEU A 296 -16.07 16.88 -0.14
C LEU A 296 -15.41 17.03 -1.51
N PHE A 297 -14.30 16.33 -1.77
CA PHE A 297 -13.63 16.35 -3.08
C PHE A 297 -14.38 15.54 -4.13
N ARG A 298 -14.89 14.36 -3.76
CA ARG A 298 -15.66 13.46 -4.63
C ARG A 298 -16.96 14.11 -5.12
N THR A 299 -17.60 14.94 -4.29
CA THR A 299 -18.85 15.66 -4.60
C THR A 299 -18.64 17.08 -5.14
N GLY A 300 -17.40 17.48 -5.38
CA GLY A 300 -17.08 18.71 -6.12
C GLY A 300 -17.12 20.00 -5.32
N LYS A 301 -17.01 19.92 -3.99
CA LYS A 301 -17.00 21.07 -3.08
C LYS A 301 -15.60 21.59 -2.74
N ASN A 302 -14.58 20.84 -3.11
CA ASN A 302 -13.20 21.09 -2.72
C ASN A 302 -12.28 21.26 -3.94
N ALA A 303 -11.44 22.30 -3.91
CA ALA A 303 -10.53 22.62 -5.01
C ALA A 303 -9.35 21.67 -5.08
N SER A 304 -8.85 21.21 -3.93
CA SER A 304 -7.61 20.44 -3.86
C SER A 304 -7.54 19.50 -2.66
N LEU A 305 -6.92 18.34 -2.89
CA LEU A 305 -6.75 17.28 -1.90
C LEU A 305 -5.48 16.48 -2.23
N VAL A 306 -4.71 16.08 -1.22
CA VAL A 306 -3.69 15.04 -1.42
C VAL A 306 -4.32 13.68 -1.14
N TYR A 307 -4.35 12.81 -2.14
CA TYR A 307 -4.86 11.45 -1.97
C TYR A 307 -4.37 10.51 -3.07
N SER A 308 -4.62 9.22 -2.90
CA SER A 308 -4.25 8.17 -3.87
C SER A 308 -4.79 8.49 -5.27
N ILE A 309 -3.93 8.47 -6.29
CA ILE A 309 -4.24 8.73 -7.71
C ILE A 309 -5.24 7.72 -8.26
N TRP A 310 -5.24 6.50 -7.71
CA TRP A 310 -6.16 5.41 -8.08
C TRP A 310 -7.65 5.82 -8.09
N TRP A 311 -8.04 6.79 -7.26
CA TRP A 311 -9.43 7.26 -7.13
C TRP A 311 -9.84 8.32 -8.15
N ASP A 312 -8.90 8.85 -8.95
CA ASP A 312 -9.18 9.97 -9.85
C ASP A 312 -10.30 9.68 -10.85
N ASP A 313 -10.36 8.46 -11.40
CA ASP A 313 -11.39 8.09 -12.38
C ASP A 313 -12.79 8.12 -11.75
N GLU A 314 -12.95 7.49 -10.59
CA GLU A 314 -14.24 7.45 -9.88
C GLU A 314 -14.66 8.86 -9.47
N TRP A 315 -13.75 9.63 -8.88
CA TRP A 315 -14.07 10.97 -8.40
C TRP A 315 -14.30 11.95 -9.55
N GLU A 316 -13.60 11.84 -10.67
CA GLU A 316 -13.89 12.67 -11.86
C GLU A 316 -15.28 12.34 -12.41
N LYS A 317 -15.68 11.06 -12.46
CA LYS A 317 -17.03 10.64 -12.86
C LYS A 317 -18.11 11.15 -11.90
N GLU A 318 -17.87 11.08 -10.59
CA GLU A 318 -18.82 11.57 -9.60
C GLU A 318 -18.99 13.09 -9.68
N ASN A 319 -17.88 13.83 -9.77
CA ASN A 319 -17.88 15.28 -9.97
C ASN A 319 -18.69 15.69 -11.21
N LYS A 320 -18.53 14.97 -12.34
CA LYS A 320 -19.25 15.23 -13.59
C LYS A 320 -20.78 15.12 -13.50
N LYS A 321 -21.32 14.45 -12.49
CA LYS A 321 -22.78 14.40 -12.28
C LYS A 321 -23.37 15.77 -11.94
N THR A 322 -22.58 16.67 -11.35
CA THR A 322 -23.01 18.02 -10.96
C THR A 322 -22.23 19.12 -11.69
N GLN A 323 -20.99 18.83 -12.11
CA GLN A 323 -20.09 19.77 -12.80
C GLN A 323 -19.55 19.09 -14.07
N PRO A 324 -20.28 19.13 -15.21
CA PRO A 324 -20.02 18.29 -16.39
C PRO A 324 -18.60 18.38 -16.98
N ASP A 325 -17.93 19.52 -16.80
CA ASP A 325 -16.56 19.76 -17.28
C ASP A 325 -15.47 19.35 -16.27
N ALA A 326 -15.86 18.76 -15.12
CA ALA A 326 -14.94 18.45 -14.04
C ALA A 326 -13.72 17.65 -14.51
N LYS A 327 -12.53 18.12 -14.11
CA LYS A 327 -11.26 17.48 -14.46
C LYS A 327 -10.30 17.51 -13.28
N ILE A 328 -9.79 16.34 -12.91
CA ILE A 328 -8.79 16.21 -11.84
C ILE A 328 -7.39 16.14 -12.46
N LEU A 329 -6.50 17.02 -11.99
CA LEU A 329 -5.09 17.07 -12.34
C LEU A 329 -4.23 16.81 -11.10
N ASN A 330 -3.24 15.93 -11.15
CA ASN A 330 -2.21 15.83 -10.11
C ASN A 330 -1.04 16.76 -10.43
N LEU A 331 -0.71 17.62 -9.50
CA LEU A 331 0.34 18.63 -9.63
C LEU A 331 1.72 18.06 -9.30
N LEU A 332 2.73 18.60 -9.99
CA LEU A 332 4.14 18.43 -9.67
C LEU A 332 4.71 19.82 -9.40
N LEU A 333 4.92 20.14 -8.13
CA LEU A 333 5.32 21.48 -7.70
C LEU A 333 6.77 21.50 -7.22
N LYS A 334 7.41 22.66 -7.32
CA LYS A 334 8.68 22.96 -6.65
C LYS A 334 8.42 23.81 -5.42
N GLY A 335 9.06 23.50 -4.31
CA GLY A 335 9.07 24.37 -3.14
C GLY A 335 10.14 25.47 -3.22
N PRO A 336 10.27 26.27 -2.17
CA PRO A 336 11.06 27.51 -2.19
C PRO A 336 12.54 27.35 -2.54
N LYS A 337 13.11 26.17 -2.25
CA LYS A 337 14.52 25.84 -2.53
C LYS A 337 14.71 24.98 -3.77
N GLY A 338 13.65 24.78 -4.56
CA GLY A 338 13.68 24.00 -5.80
C GLY A 338 13.46 22.50 -5.62
N ASP A 339 13.34 22.01 -4.37
CA ASP A 339 12.95 20.64 -4.09
C ASP A 339 11.54 20.33 -4.62
N VAL A 340 11.36 19.12 -5.15
CA VAL A 340 10.07 18.67 -5.69
C VAL A 340 9.14 18.27 -4.55
N ALA A 341 7.93 18.82 -4.54
CA ALA A 341 6.87 18.47 -3.62
C ALA A 341 6.17 17.18 -4.08
N LEU A 342 6.83 16.04 -3.85
CA LEU A 342 6.33 14.72 -4.20
C LEU A 342 6.91 13.64 -3.27
N ASP A 343 6.04 13.05 -2.44
CA ASP A 343 6.38 11.91 -1.60
C ASP A 343 6.29 10.60 -2.38
N LEU A 344 7.42 9.91 -2.50
CA LEU A 344 7.53 8.64 -3.19
C LEU A 344 7.53 7.49 -2.18
N GLN A 345 6.70 6.49 -2.44
CA GLN A 345 6.66 5.29 -1.61
C GLN A 345 7.89 4.40 -1.88
N THR A 346 8.21 3.53 -0.92
CA THR A 346 9.37 2.61 -0.99
C THR A 346 9.17 1.44 -1.95
N GLY A 347 7.94 1.25 -2.43
CA GLY A 347 7.53 0.04 -3.16
C GLY A 347 7.09 -1.10 -2.23
N VAL A 348 7.06 -0.84 -0.92
CA VAL A 348 6.77 -1.82 0.13
C VAL A 348 5.76 -1.24 1.11
N SER A 349 4.71 -2.01 1.43
CA SER A 349 3.66 -1.64 2.40
C SER A 349 3.53 -2.74 3.46
N GLY A 350 4.64 -2.98 4.14
CA GLY A 350 4.81 -4.08 5.08
C GLY A 350 5.44 -5.33 4.46
N GLY A 351 5.33 -6.47 5.12
CA GLY A 351 6.05 -7.68 4.72
C GLY A 351 5.47 -8.96 5.27
N TYR A 352 5.89 -10.06 4.66
CA TYR A 352 5.59 -11.43 5.06
C TYR A 352 6.79 -11.99 5.83
N TYR A 353 6.59 -12.23 7.13
CA TYR A 353 7.60 -12.70 8.07
C TYR A 353 7.37 -14.17 8.37
N ILE A 354 8.42 -14.99 8.33
CA ILE A 354 8.32 -16.42 8.65
C ILE A 354 8.76 -16.62 10.10
N SER A 355 7.86 -17.15 10.94
CA SER A 355 8.13 -17.36 12.37
C SER A 355 9.28 -18.33 12.60
N LYS A 356 10.10 -18.07 13.62
CA LYS A 356 11.21 -18.95 14.01
C LYS A 356 10.74 -20.33 14.48
N LYS A 357 9.45 -20.49 14.83
CA LYS A 357 8.85 -21.79 15.17
C LYS A 357 8.75 -22.74 13.98
N VAL A 358 8.81 -22.21 12.75
CA VAL A 358 8.78 -23.00 11.52
C VAL A 358 10.13 -23.71 11.33
N PRO A 359 10.17 -25.05 11.16
CA PRO A 359 11.42 -25.78 10.92
C PRO A 359 12.13 -25.31 9.63
N GLU A 360 13.46 -25.32 9.61
CA GLU A 360 14.24 -24.80 8.47
C GLU A 360 13.84 -25.41 7.11
N ALA A 361 13.65 -26.73 7.05
CA ALA A 361 13.21 -27.42 5.83
C ALA A 361 11.89 -26.86 5.29
N ARG A 362 10.98 -26.52 6.21
CA ARG A 362 9.68 -25.94 5.91
C ARG A 362 9.79 -24.48 5.47
N VAL A 363 10.75 -23.70 5.97
CA VAL A 363 11.02 -22.34 5.50
C VAL A 363 11.29 -22.33 3.99
N LYS A 364 12.08 -23.28 3.49
CA LYS A 364 12.39 -23.40 2.06
C LYS A 364 11.14 -23.67 1.22
N GLU A 365 10.19 -24.47 1.71
CA GLU A 365 8.91 -24.70 1.04
C GLU A 365 8.04 -23.44 0.99
N LEU A 366 7.94 -22.71 2.11
CA LEU A 366 7.20 -21.45 2.17
C LEU A 366 7.83 -20.38 1.27
N LEU A 367 9.16 -20.33 1.18
CA LEU A 367 9.86 -19.45 0.26
C LEU A 367 9.59 -19.81 -1.21
N LYS A 368 9.45 -21.09 -1.57
CA LYS A 368 9.03 -21.49 -2.93
C LYS A 368 7.62 -20.99 -3.25
N TYR A 369 6.70 -21.02 -2.29
CA TYR A 369 5.37 -20.41 -2.47
C TYR A 369 5.49 -18.90 -2.69
N LEU A 370 6.21 -18.19 -1.82
CA LEU A 370 6.36 -16.73 -1.92
C LEU A 370 7.08 -16.30 -3.21
N GLU A 371 8.09 -17.04 -3.64
CA GLU A 371 8.74 -16.89 -4.94
C GLU A 371 7.76 -16.99 -6.11
N LYS A 372 6.88 -18.00 -6.09
CA LYS A 372 5.85 -18.14 -7.12
C LYS A 372 4.88 -16.96 -7.12
N THR A 373 4.55 -16.43 -5.94
CA THR A 373 3.71 -15.23 -5.81
C THR A 373 4.41 -13.92 -6.20
N ALA A 374 5.73 -13.93 -6.38
CA ALA A 374 6.48 -12.83 -6.96
C ALA A 374 6.50 -12.87 -8.50
N SER A 375 5.88 -13.87 -9.13
CA SER A 375 5.79 -13.93 -10.59
C SER A 375 4.78 -12.91 -11.15
N GLN A 376 5.02 -12.48 -12.39
CA GLN A 376 4.11 -11.60 -13.11
C GLN A 376 2.75 -12.29 -13.36
N GLU A 377 2.73 -13.61 -13.59
CA GLU A 377 1.51 -14.38 -13.82
C GLU A 377 0.58 -14.35 -12.60
N ILE A 378 1.10 -14.68 -11.42
CA ILE A 378 0.30 -14.64 -10.17
C ILE A 378 -0.10 -13.22 -9.83
N THR A 379 0.76 -12.24 -10.10
CA THR A 379 0.43 -10.82 -9.86
C THR A 379 -0.68 -10.34 -10.79
N ASP A 380 -0.64 -10.68 -12.07
CA ASP A 380 -1.71 -10.34 -13.01
C ASP A 380 -3.03 -10.99 -12.62
N PHE A 381 -3.01 -12.28 -12.23
CA PHE A 381 -4.15 -12.96 -11.66
C PHE A 381 -4.65 -12.29 -10.37
N ALA A 382 -3.75 -11.82 -9.51
CA ALA A 382 -4.10 -11.13 -8.27
C ALA A 382 -4.82 -9.78 -8.48
N TYR A 383 -4.59 -9.13 -9.62
CA TYR A 383 -5.18 -7.83 -9.96
C TYR A 383 -6.42 -7.94 -10.85
N TYR A 384 -6.54 -9.00 -11.66
CA TYR A 384 -7.61 -9.12 -12.65
C TYR A 384 -8.39 -10.44 -12.60
N GLY A 385 -7.91 -11.45 -11.88
CA GLY A 385 -8.52 -12.77 -11.84
C GLY A 385 -8.58 -13.47 -13.20
N ILE A 386 -9.61 -14.30 -13.39
CA ILE A 386 -9.85 -15.07 -14.62
C ILE A 386 -10.60 -14.22 -15.66
N GLU A 387 -10.12 -14.22 -16.90
CA GLU A 387 -10.82 -13.59 -18.03
C GLU A 387 -12.20 -14.23 -18.26
N GLY A 388 -13.21 -13.41 -18.56
CA GLY A 388 -14.60 -13.83 -18.73
C GLY A 388 -15.38 -13.99 -17.42
N VAL A 389 -14.70 -14.19 -16.29
CA VAL A 389 -15.32 -14.27 -14.95
C VAL A 389 -15.11 -12.96 -14.19
N HIS A 390 -13.84 -12.62 -13.94
CA HIS A 390 -13.43 -11.51 -13.10
C HIS A 390 -13.07 -10.27 -13.90
N HIS A 391 -12.64 -10.42 -15.16
CA HIS A 391 -12.39 -9.28 -16.03
C HIS A 391 -12.78 -9.57 -17.47
N LYS A 392 -12.92 -8.51 -18.27
CA LYS A 392 -13.00 -8.56 -19.73
C LYS A 392 -11.90 -7.68 -20.32
N VAL A 393 -11.50 -7.98 -21.53
CA VAL A 393 -10.63 -7.09 -22.30
C VAL A 393 -11.51 -6.14 -23.12
N VAL A 394 -11.44 -4.85 -22.82
CA VAL A 394 -12.14 -3.78 -23.54
C VAL A 394 -11.08 -2.81 -24.04
N ASP A 395 -11.03 -2.59 -25.37
CA ASP A 395 -10.03 -1.75 -26.03
C ASP A 395 -8.57 -2.11 -25.70
N GLY A 396 -8.29 -3.40 -25.44
CA GLY A 396 -6.97 -3.89 -25.05
C GLY A 396 -6.61 -3.68 -23.57
N GLN A 397 -7.54 -3.20 -22.74
CA GLN A 397 -7.38 -3.08 -21.29
C GLN A 397 -8.24 -4.11 -20.54
N LYS A 398 -7.68 -4.68 -19.46
CA LYS A 398 -8.44 -5.50 -18.50
C LYS A 398 -9.31 -4.62 -17.61
N VAL A 399 -10.62 -4.83 -17.67
CA VAL A 399 -11.64 -4.14 -16.89
C VAL A 399 -12.35 -5.17 -16.01
N LEU A 400 -12.44 -4.90 -14.71
CA LEU A 400 -13.07 -5.83 -13.77
C LEU A 400 -14.59 -5.91 -14.01
N THR A 401 -15.14 -7.12 -13.93
CA THR A 401 -16.59 -7.36 -13.86
C THR A 401 -17.09 -7.08 -12.44
N GLU A 402 -18.41 -7.08 -12.23
CA GLU A 402 -18.98 -6.99 -10.87
C GLU A 402 -18.49 -8.10 -9.94
N GLN A 403 -18.32 -9.32 -10.46
CA GLN A 403 -17.75 -10.43 -9.71
C GLN A 403 -16.26 -10.22 -9.45
N GLY A 404 -15.53 -9.69 -10.43
CA GLY A 404 -14.13 -9.26 -10.27
C GLY A 404 -13.95 -8.26 -9.14
N VAL A 405 -14.78 -7.22 -9.07
CA VAL A 405 -14.74 -6.22 -7.99
C VAL A 405 -14.97 -6.85 -6.61
N LYS A 406 -15.81 -7.89 -6.52
CA LYS A 406 -16.10 -8.60 -5.26
C LYS A 406 -14.96 -9.54 -4.85
N GLU A 407 -14.43 -10.34 -5.76
CA GLU A 407 -13.47 -11.41 -5.45
C GLU A 407 -11.99 -10.97 -5.58
N VAL A 408 -11.70 -9.97 -6.42
CA VAL A 408 -10.35 -9.46 -6.72
C VAL A 408 -10.19 -8.07 -6.11
N ASN A 409 -9.78 -8.02 -4.84
CA ASN A 409 -9.77 -6.79 -4.04
C ASN A 409 -8.49 -6.68 -3.19
N VAL A 410 -8.46 -5.77 -2.21
CA VAL A 410 -7.28 -5.57 -1.36
C VAL A 410 -7.02 -6.77 -0.44
N THR A 411 -8.09 -7.41 0.05
CA THR A 411 -8.02 -8.59 0.91
C THR A 411 -7.42 -9.78 0.16
N SER A 412 -7.82 -10.02 -1.08
CA SER A 412 -7.30 -11.17 -1.85
C SER A 412 -5.78 -11.13 -2.06
N LYS A 413 -5.19 -9.93 -2.11
CA LYS A 413 -3.73 -9.73 -2.19
C LYS A 413 -2.97 -10.12 -0.92
N GLY A 414 -3.68 -10.38 0.19
CA GLY A 414 -3.10 -10.81 1.46
C GLY A 414 -2.49 -12.21 1.43
N ALA A 415 -2.75 -13.01 0.38
CA ALA A 415 -2.14 -14.32 0.21
C ALA A 415 -0.68 -14.29 -0.29
N GLY A 416 -0.09 -13.10 -0.44
CA GLY A 416 1.25 -12.95 -1.03
C GLY A 416 1.13 -12.44 -2.45
N VAL A 417 1.23 -11.12 -2.65
CA VAL A 417 1.46 -10.51 -3.96
C VAL A 417 2.73 -9.68 -3.82
N LEU A 418 3.83 -10.25 -4.32
CA LEU A 418 5.17 -9.75 -4.03
C LEU A 418 5.76 -8.96 -5.21
N ALA A 419 5.31 -9.23 -6.44
CA ALA A 419 5.82 -8.51 -7.60
C ALA A 419 5.39 -7.03 -7.56
N TYR A 420 6.29 -6.16 -8.00
CA TYR A 420 6.08 -4.73 -8.11
C TYR A 420 5.15 -4.39 -9.26
N SER A 421 4.08 -3.65 -8.94
CA SER A 421 3.17 -3.08 -9.92
C SER A 421 3.34 -1.56 -9.92
N LYS A 422 4.18 -1.05 -10.84
CA LYS A 422 4.49 0.39 -10.97
C LYS A 422 3.25 1.28 -11.07
N TRP A 423 2.20 0.80 -11.73
CA TRP A 423 0.97 1.56 -11.98
C TRP A 423 -0.21 1.10 -11.14
N GLY A 424 0.01 0.20 -10.17
CA GLY A 424 -1.07 -0.40 -9.38
C GLY A 424 -1.84 0.56 -8.49
N LYS A 425 -1.36 1.81 -8.33
CA LYS A 425 -2.03 2.91 -7.63
C LYS A 425 -2.34 4.12 -8.53
N VAL A 426 -2.20 3.95 -9.84
CA VAL A 426 -2.49 4.98 -10.85
C VAL A 426 -3.62 4.53 -11.77
N ILE A 427 -3.62 3.26 -12.19
CA ILE A 427 -4.63 2.70 -13.09
C ILE A 427 -5.90 2.35 -12.29
N SER A 428 -7.04 2.87 -12.74
CA SER A 428 -8.36 2.43 -12.29
C SER A 428 -8.83 1.24 -13.12
N ALA A 429 -9.23 0.17 -12.45
CA ALA A 429 -9.78 -1.02 -13.10
C ALA A 429 -11.18 -0.78 -13.71
N ALA A 430 -11.86 0.29 -13.30
CA ALA A 430 -13.14 0.75 -13.85
C ALA A 430 -12.98 1.91 -14.85
N GLY A 431 -11.74 2.40 -15.04
CA GLY A 431 -11.42 3.49 -15.96
C GLY A 431 -11.28 3.01 -17.40
N THR A 432 -11.50 3.91 -18.35
CA THR A 432 -11.25 3.62 -19.77
C THR A 432 -9.76 3.60 -20.07
N LYS A 433 -9.36 2.96 -21.19
CA LYS A 433 -7.96 2.99 -21.64
C LYS A 433 -7.44 4.41 -21.83
N ALA A 434 -8.24 5.26 -22.47
CA ALA A 434 -7.87 6.66 -22.69
C ALA A 434 -7.63 7.42 -21.37
N PHE A 435 -8.47 7.19 -20.35
CA PHE A 435 -8.26 7.78 -19.03
C PHE A 435 -6.96 7.29 -18.39
N ASN A 436 -6.75 5.97 -18.37
CA ASN A 436 -5.58 5.37 -17.74
C ASN A 436 -4.27 5.75 -18.45
N ASP A 437 -4.25 5.78 -19.79
CA ASP A 437 -3.11 6.25 -20.58
C ASP A 437 -2.80 7.73 -20.27
N ALA A 438 -3.83 8.58 -20.23
CA ALA A 438 -3.66 9.99 -19.89
C ALA A 438 -3.12 10.16 -18.46
N LYS A 439 -3.62 9.37 -17.50
CA LYS A 439 -3.18 9.44 -16.11
C LYS A 439 -1.75 8.93 -15.94
N MET A 440 -1.37 7.82 -16.59
CA MET A 440 0.02 7.35 -16.61
C MET A 440 0.97 8.39 -17.19
N LYS A 441 0.57 9.08 -18.27
CA LYS A 441 1.35 10.18 -18.86
C LYS A 441 1.47 11.38 -17.92
N GLU A 442 0.38 11.76 -17.24
CA GLU A 442 0.35 12.86 -16.28
C GLU A 442 1.40 12.67 -15.17
N VAL A 443 1.56 11.44 -14.67
CA VAL A 443 2.45 11.13 -13.54
C VAL A 443 3.73 10.39 -13.96
N GLU A 444 4.09 10.41 -15.25
CA GLU A 444 5.16 9.57 -15.80
C GLU A 444 6.53 9.81 -15.14
N LYS A 445 6.77 11.06 -14.71
CA LYS A 445 8.00 11.51 -14.06
C LYS A 445 7.97 11.40 -12.55
N PHE A 446 6.86 10.99 -11.93
CA PHE A 446 6.73 11.01 -10.47
C PHE A 446 7.70 10.04 -9.80
N ASP A 447 7.91 8.85 -10.38
CA ASP A 447 8.84 7.84 -9.85
C ASP A 447 10.32 8.26 -9.99
N GLU A 448 10.63 9.14 -10.96
CA GLU A 448 11.97 9.68 -11.19
C GLU A 448 12.26 10.88 -10.28
N LEU A 449 11.30 11.79 -10.13
CA LEU A 449 11.49 13.07 -9.46
C LEU A 449 11.11 13.06 -7.97
N GLY A 450 10.26 12.11 -7.56
CA GLY A 450 9.80 12.00 -6.18
C GLY A 450 10.91 11.55 -5.24
N LYS A 451 10.78 11.94 -3.97
CA LYS A 451 11.73 11.57 -2.92
C LYS A 451 11.08 10.62 -1.93
N VAL A 452 11.82 9.61 -1.49
CA VAL A 452 11.42 8.76 -0.36
C VAL A 452 11.91 9.43 0.91
N ASP A 453 11.05 9.50 1.92
CA ASP A 453 11.46 9.92 3.27
C ASP A 453 12.62 9.04 3.77
N PRO A 454 13.80 9.61 4.10
CA PRO A 454 14.94 8.82 4.56
C PRO A 454 14.62 8.01 5.82
N PHE A 455 13.67 8.45 6.65
CA PHE A 455 13.26 7.75 7.87
C PHE A 455 12.38 6.52 7.63
N ARG A 456 11.96 6.23 6.38
CA ARG A 456 11.24 4.98 6.04
C ARG A 456 12.11 3.73 6.09
N GLY A 457 13.43 3.87 6.03
CA GLY A 457 14.39 2.75 6.00
C GLY A 457 15.36 2.71 7.18
N ILE A 458 15.23 3.61 8.16
CA ILE A 458 16.14 3.70 9.31
C ILE A 458 15.36 3.75 10.62
N ILE A 459 15.96 3.22 11.68
CA ILE A 459 15.30 3.05 12.97
C ILE A 459 16.23 3.56 14.07
N SER A 460 15.66 4.27 15.05
CA SER A 460 16.31 4.60 16.32
C SER A 460 15.49 4.01 17.48
N ALA A 461 16.12 3.16 18.30
CA ALA A 461 15.46 2.61 19.47
C ALA A 461 15.12 3.70 20.49
N SER A 462 15.98 4.71 20.64
CA SER A 462 15.71 5.86 21.51
C SER A 462 14.53 6.68 21.00
N TRP A 463 14.42 6.91 19.68
CA TRP A 463 13.27 7.61 19.08
C TRP A 463 11.96 6.88 19.35
N LEU A 464 11.91 5.57 19.08
CA LEU A 464 10.69 4.76 19.24
C LEU A 464 10.12 4.80 20.66
N ASN A 465 10.98 4.93 21.67
CA ASN A 465 10.57 5.00 23.08
C ASN A 465 10.33 6.44 23.59
N THR A 466 10.78 7.45 22.85
CA THR A 466 10.80 8.84 23.31
C THR A 466 9.75 9.68 22.59
N TRP A 467 9.69 9.61 21.27
CA TRP A 467 8.80 10.44 20.45
C TRP A 467 7.31 10.35 20.86
N PRO A 468 6.76 9.16 21.20
CA PRO A 468 5.35 9.06 21.61
C PRO A 468 4.98 9.95 22.81
N LYS A 469 5.95 10.32 23.66
CA LYS A 469 5.74 11.21 24.81
C LYS A 469 5.49 12.67 24.41
N TYR A 470 6.01 13.08 23.24
CA TYR A 470 6.01 14.45 22.76
C TYR A 470 5.07 14.68 21.58
N GLU A 471 4.70 13.62 20.85
CA GLU A 471 3.96 13.70 19.60
C GLU A 471 2.63 14.48 19.74
N SER A 472 1.86 14.22 20.81
CA SER A 472 0.56 14.88 21.01
C SER A 472 0.70 16.39 21.28
N GLU A 473 1.67 16.79 22.09
CA GLU A 473 1.94 18.21 22.35
C GLU A 473 2.51 18.87 21.08
N TRP A 474 3.42 18.20 20.37
CA TRP A 474 3.98 18.70 19.12
C TRP A 474 2.90 18.95 18.06
N LYS A 475 2.00 18.00 17.83
CA LYS A 475 0.81 18.17 16.97
C LYS A 475 -0.05 19.34 17.44
N THR A 476 -0.24 19.50 18.75
CA THR A 476 -1.02 20.64 19.27
C THR A 476 -0.34 21.99 18.97
N MET A 477 0.99 22.06 19.11
CA MET A 477 1.76 23.27 18.84
C MET A 477 1.77 23.63 17.35
N GLU A 478 1.84 22.63 16.46
CA GLU A 478 1.67 22.84 15.01
C GLU A 478 0.30 23.42 14.68
N ALA A 479 -0.77 22.81 15.18
CA ALA A 479 -2.13 23.29 14.94
C ALA A 479 -2.26 24.75 15.36
N LYS A 480 -1.78 25.09 16.56
CA LYS A 480 -1.78 26.46 17.10
C LYS A 480 -0.97 27.42 16.22
N ALA A 481 0.18 26.99 15.71
CA ALA A 481 1.01 27.80 14.84
C ALA A 481 0.33 28.07 13.49
N VAL A 482 -0.31 27.06 12.89
CA VAL A 482 -1.04 27.22 11.63
C VAL A 482 -2.24 28.16 11.79
N VAL A 483 -3.05 28.00 12.85
CA VAL A 483 -4.28 28.80 13.03
C VAL A 483 -4.07 30.19 13.62
N GLY A 484 -2.83 30.59 13.91
CA GLY A 484 -2.58 31.93 14.44
C GLY A 484 -2.55 32.06 15.97
N GLN A 485 -2.78 30.99 16.73
CA GLN A 485 -2.89 31.02 18.19
C GLN A 485 -1.56 31.23 18.91
N ILE A 486 -0.45 30.84 18.29
CA ILE A 486 0.92 31.19 18.71
C ILE A 486 1.67 31.80 17.52
N THR A 487 2.70 32.57 17.80
CA THR A 487 3.62 33.12 16.80
C THR A 487 4.50 32.01 16.21
N MET A 488 5.06 32.25 15.02
CA MET A 488 6.06 31.34 14.45
C MET A 488 7.34 31.28 15.27
N ASP A 489 7.69 32.36 15.99
CA ASP A 489 8.85 32.38 16.88
C ASP A 489 8.66 31.48 18.11
N GLU A 490 7.47 31.51 18.72
CA GLU A 490 7.11 30.59 19.81
C GLU A 490 7.14 29.13 19.34
N TYR A 491 6.60 28.84 18.15
CA TYR A 491 6.65 27.49 17.58
C TYR A 491 8.09 27.03 17.30
N LYS A 492 8.91 27.86 16.65
CA LYS A 492 10.32 27.57 16.37
C LYS A 492 11.13 27.39 17.65
N ALA A 493 10.86 28.17 18.70
CA ALA A 493 11.47 28.01 20.01
C ALA A 493 11.09 26.66 20.66
N TYR A 494 9.83 26.25 20.53
CA TYR A 494 9.36 24.94 21.00
C TYR A 494 10.05 23.77 20.25
N THR A 495 10.10 23.79 18.92
CA THR A 495 10.76 22.71 18.15
C THR A 495 12.27 22.71 18.37
N ALA A 496 12.90 23.87 18.57
CA ALA A 496 14.31 23.98 18.96
C ALA A 496 14.57 23.40 20.36
N LYS A 497 13.67 23.60 21.32
CA LYS A 497 13.75 22.96 22.64
C LYS A 497 13.73 21.43 22.50
N LEU A 498 12.77 20.89 21.75
CA LEU A 498 12.68 19.44 21.51
C LEU A 498 13.97 18.88 20.89
N ARG A 499 14.49 19.53 19.84
CA ARG A 499 15.76 19.14 19.18
C ARG A 499 16.95 19.06 20.15
N ASN A 500 16.94 19.87 21.20
CA ASN A 500 18.04 19.98 22.14
C ASN A 500 17.92 19.08 23.38
N LEU A 501 16.80 18.35 23.54
CA LEU A 501 16.64 17.39 24.61
C LEU A 501 17.70 16.27 24.50
N PRO A 502 18.36 15.86 25.60
CA PRO A 502 19.39 14.81 25.58
C PRO A 502 18.92 13.51 24.93
N GLU A 503 17.68 13.10 25.20
CA GLU A 503 17.08 11.89 24.64
C GLU A 503 16.81 12.00 23.12
N MET A 504 16.49 13.20 22.61
CA MET A 504 16.33 13.44 21.18
C MET A 504 17.67 13.46 20.47
N LYS A 505 18.68 14.11 21.05
CA LYS A 505 20.05 14.12 20.51
C LYS A 505 20.63 12.70 20.41
N LYS A 506 20.35 11.85 21.40
CA LYS A 506 20.69 10.42 21.34
C LYS A 506 20.01 9.72 20.16
N ALA A 507 18.70 9.94 19.98
CA ALA A 507 17.97 9.38 18.85
C ALA A 507 18.52 9.85 17.49
N PHE A 508 18.91 11.11 17.37
CA PHE A 508 19.50 11.66 16.14
C PHE A 508 20.86 11.03 15.79
N LYS A 509 21.68 10.72 16.80
CA LYS A 509 22.93 9.96 16.59
C LYS A 509 22.64 8.55 16.07
N GLU A 510 21.72 7.83 16.71
CA GLU A 510 21.27 6.51 16.26
C GLU A 510 20.70 6.53 14.83
N PHE A 511 19.95 7.58 14.46
CA PHE A 511 19.48 7.75 13.09
C PHE A 511 20.61 7.96 12.11
N ASN A 512 21.64 8.76 12.43
CA ASN A 512 22.79 8.94 11.56
C ASN A 512 23.55 7.61 11.36
N ASP A 513 23.76 6.85 12.42
CA ASP A 513 24.42 5.54 12.35
C ASP A 513 23.62 4.57 11.46
N ALA A 514 22.30 4.50 11.65
CA ALA A 514 21.41 3.71 10.81
C ALA A 514 21.40 4.21 9.34
N TYR A 515 21.46 5.52 9.11
CA TYR A 515 21.51 6.12 7.79
C TYR A 515 22.80 5.79 7.04
N LYS A 516 23.95 5.78 7.71
CA LYS A 516 25.23 5.34 7.15
C LYS A 516 25.19 3.88 6.72
N VAL A 517 24.68 3.00 7.59
CA VAL A 517 24.49 1.57 7.27
C VAL A 517 23.54 1.40 6.10
N PHE A 518 22.41 2.10 6.12
CA PHE A 518 21.42 2.05 5.05
C PHE A 518 22.01 2.55 3.73
N THR A 519 22.71 3.68 3.69
CA THR A 519 23.24 4.23 2.43
C THR A 519 24.52 3.58 1.94
N GLY A 520 25.21 2.81 2.79
CA GLY A 520 26.52 2.24 2.48
C GLY A 520 27.66 3.25 2.55
N ASN A 521 27.40 4.45 3.08
CA ASN A 521 28.41 5.48 3.31
C ASN A 521 29.03 5.23 4.69
N GLN A 522 30.23 4.65 4.74
CA GLN A 522 31.02 4.53 5.97
C GLN A 522 31.75 5.81 6.32
#